data_AF-A0A960SI73-F1
#
_entry.id   AF-A0A960SI73-F1
#
_cell.length_a   1.000
_cell.length_b   1.000
_cell.length_c   1.000
_cell.angle_alpha   90.00
_cell.angle_beta   90.00
_cell.angle_gamma   90.00
#
_symmetry.space_group_name_H-M   'P 1'
#
loop_
_entity.id
_entity.type
_entity.pdbx_description
1 polymer ?
#
loop_
_entity_poly.entity_id
_entity_poly.type
_entity_poly.pdbx_seq_one_letter_code
_entity_poly.pdbx_strand_id
1 'polypeptide(L)'
;MNKRLLSAVIALVITLGGANFTLLNAASHGGGHGDHTELGEQMETISKAFRALRRQASDPAKNADSAELAGKMLAAAKEAAKHDPAWTSEQPKAEQAEFVAGYKKGMEHMVALLTDLEKAFKAGENDKAGEIIGKLRDAQKHGHEHYKKPDDE
;
A
#
# COMPACT_ATOMS: atom_id res chain seq x y z
N MET A 1 -27.48 -27.77 47.61
CA MET A 1 -28.57 -28.50 46.92
C MET A 1 -29.78 -27.59 46.94
N ASN A 2 -30.26 -27.12 45.79
CA ASN A 2 -31.64 -26.68 45.49
C ASN A 2 -31.72 -26.28 44.02
N LYS A 3 -32.36 -27.15 43.23
CA LYS A 3 -32.71 -26.98 41.82
C LYS A 3 -34.02 -26.20 41.72
N ARG A 4 -34.21 -25.43 40.63
CA ARG A 4 -35.47 -24.99 39.97
C ARG A 4 -35.14 -23.70 39.18
N LEU A 5 -35.57 -23.41 37.94
CA LEU A 5 -36.59 -23.94 37.03
C LEU A 5 -36.27 -23.38 35.62
N LEU A 6 -36.57 -24.15 34.57
CA LEU A 6 -36.67 -23.67 33.19
C LEU A 6 -37.85 -22.69 33.03
N SER A 7 -37.70 -21.70 32.13
CA SER A 7 -38.74 -21.07 31.28
C SER A 7 -38.02 -20.20 30.24
N ALA A 8 -37.99 -20.57 28.96
CA ALA A 8 -39.03 -20.33 27.94
C ALA A 8 -38.94 -18.91 27.31
N VAL A 9 -38.67 -18.96 26.00
CA VAL A 9 -38.63 -17.91 24.96
C VAL A 9 -39.76 -16.89 25.05
N ILE A 10 -39.43 -15.58 24.92
CA ILE A 10 -40.31 -14.56 24.31
C ILE A 10 -39.42 -13.56 23.55
N ALA A 11 -39.61 -13.50 22.22
CA ALA A 11 -39.15 -12.41 21.38
C ALA A 11 -40.14 -11.23 21.48
N LEU A 12 -39.64 -9.99 21.57
CA LEU A 12 -40.43 -8.80 21.21
C LEU A 12 -39.51 -7.63 20.84
N VAL A 13 -39.55 -7.28 19.55
CA VAL A 13 -39.08 -6.04 18.93
C VAL A 13 -39.89 -4.86 19.45
N ILE A 14 -39.24 -3.70 19.66
CA ILE A 14 -39.75 -2.29 19.79
C ILE A 14 -38.58 -1.54 20.49
N THR A 15 -37.97 -0.45 20.03
CA THR A 15 -38.43 0.67 19.20
C THR A 15 -37.25 1.54 18.79
N LEU A 16 -37.46 2.27 17.69
CA LEU A 16 -36.77 3.49 17.30
C LEU A 16 -36.48 4.42 18.49
N GLY A 17 -35.22 4.87 18.58
CA GLY A 17 -34.81 5.99 19.43
C GLY A 17 -33.55 6.60 18.83
N GLY A 18 -33.70 7.77 18.19
CA GLY A 18 -32.62 8.47 17.51
C GLY A 18 -31.46 8.78 18.46
N ALA A 19 -30.26 8.42 18.03
CA ALA A 19 -29.03 9.00 18.52
C ALA A 19 -28.46 9.85 17.39
N ASN A 20 -28.43 11.16 17.64
CA ASN A 20 -27.80 12.17 16.82
C ASN A 20 -26.36 11.75 16.47
N PHE A 21 -26.11 11.39 15.22
CA PHE A 21 -24.76 11.33 14.67
C PHE A 21 -24.51 12.62 13.90
N THR A 22 -24.16 13.68 14.63
CA THR A 22 -23.52 14.86 14.08
C THR A 22 -22.09 14.92 14.60
N LEU A 23 -21.20 15.30 13.69
CA LEU A 23 -19.75 15.55 13.85
C LEU A 23 -18.85 14.32 13.79
N LEU A 24 -18.46 13.98 12.56
CA LEU A 24 -17.08 14.30 12.17
C LEU A 24 -17.05 14.72 10.70
N ASN A 25 -16.95 16.04 10.55
CA ASN A 25 -16.41 16.70 9.38
C ASN A 25 -14.99 16.15 9.16
N ALA A 26 -14.87 15.08 8.38
CA ALA A 26 -13.62 14.76 7.72
C ALA A 26 -13.46 15.82 6.63
N ALA A 27 -12.95 16.98 7.03
CA ALA A 27 -12.16 17.80 6.14
C ALA A 27 -11.13 16.86 5.53
N SER A 28 -11.39 16.45 4.29
CA SER A 28 -10.41 15.80 3.44
C SER A 28 -9.20 16.72 3.49
N HIS A 29 -8.20 16.29 4.24
CA HIS A 29 -6.90 16.93 4.30
C HIS A 29 -6.45 17.05 2.85
N GLY A 30 -6.43 18.29 2.35
CA GLY A 30 -5.91 18.61 1.04
C GLY A 30 -4.46 18.16 0.99
N GLY A 31 -4.25 16.99 0.38
CA GLY A 31 -2.94 16.59 -0.09
C GLY A 31 -2.69 17.41 -1.35
N GLY A 32 -1.80 18.37 -1.26
CA GLY A 32 -1.34 19.12 -2.41
C GLY A 32 -0.83 18.20 -3.52
N HIS A 33 -1.14 18.63 -4.74
CA HIS A 33 -0.30 18.61 -5.93
C HIS A 33 0.50 17.34 -6.26
N GLY A 34 0.05 16.68 -7.33
CA GLY A 34 0.84 15.83 -8.19
C GLY A 34 -0.05 15.54 -9.38
N ASP A 35 0.38 15.87 -10.59
CA ASP A 35 -0.40 15.60 -11.80
C ASP A 35 -0.95 14.16 -11.73
N HIS A 36 -2.27 14.01 -11.87
CA HIS A 36 -2.96 12.72 -11.93
C HIS A 36 -2.50 11.97 -13.18
N THR A 37 -1.30 11.41 -13.10
CA THR A 37 -0.72 10.53 -14.10
C THR A 37 -1.05 9.10 -13.71
N GLU A 38 -1.22 8.24 -14.71
CA GLU A 38 -1.44 6.80 -14.49
C GLU A 38 -0.33 6.21 -13.60
N LEU A 39 0.92 6.65 -13.79
CA LEU A 39 2.05 6.29 -12.94
C LEU A 39 1.88 6.76 -11.48
N GLY A 40 1.47 8.02 -11.28
CA GLY A 40 1.23 8.58 -9.94
C GLY A 40 0.18 7.79 -9.15
N GLU A 41 -0.89 7.36 -9.82
CA GLU A 41 -1.95 6.53 -9.21
C GLU A 41 -1.43 5.15 -8.79
N GLN A 42 -0.57 4.52 -9.61
CA GLN A 42 0.07 3.26 -9.22
C GLN A 42 1.00 3.43 -8.02
N MET A 43 1.80 4.51 -7.99
CA MET A 43 2.71 4.79 -6.87
C MET A 43 1.98 5.15 -5.59
N GLU A 44 0.83 5.83 -5.69
CA GLU A 44 -0.05 6.07 -4.55
C GLU A 44 -0.65 4.75 -4.02
N THR A 45 -1.08 3.88 -4.93
CA THR A 45 -1.60 2.55 -4.59
C THR A 45 -0.54 1.72 -3.83
N ILE A 46 0.70 1.71 -4.33
CA ILE A 46 1.84 1.05 -3.67
C ILE A 46 2.04 1.66 -2.28
N SER A 47 2.10 2.98 -2.17
CA SER A 47 2.37 3.67 -0.89
C SER A 47 1.29 3.42 0.16
N LYS A 48 0.01 3.40 -0.24
CA LYS A 48 -1.11 3.10 0.67
C LYS A 48 -1.05 1.64 1.15
N ALA A 49 -0.87 0.69 0.23
CA ALA A 49 -0.77 -0.72 0.58
C ALA A 49 0.46 -1.03 1.45
N PHE A 50 1.61 -0.41 1.15
CA PHE A 50 2.83 -0.58 1.92
C PHE A 50 2.67 -0.09 3.36
N ARG A 51 2.07 1.10 3.56
CA ARG A 51 1.79 1.61 4.90
C ARG A 51 0.87 0.69 5.71
N ALA A 52 -0.14 0.10 5.07
CA ALA A 52 -1.01 -0.87 5.72
C ALA A 52 -0.24 -2.15 6.08
N LEU A 53 0.52 -2.70 5.14
CA LEU A 53 1.30 -3.94 5.31
C LEU A 53 2.31 -3.82 6.45
N ARG A 54 3.06 -2.72 6.54
CA ARG A 54 4.07 -2.52 7.61
C ARG A 54 3.48 -2.59 9.02
N ARG A 55 2.20 -2.26 9.21
CA ARG A 55 1.54 -2.28 10.52
C ARG A 55 1.17 -3.69 10.98
N GLN A 56 1.09 -4.65 10.07
CA GLN A 56 0.65 -6.01 10.35
C GLN A 56 1.69 -7.09 9.99
N ALA A 57 2.81 -6.70 9.37
CA ALA A 57 3.82 -7.62 8.84
C ALA A 57 4.48 -8.54 9.89
N SER A 58 4.47 -8.16 11.17
CA SER A 58 5.02 -8.97 12.26
C SER A 58 4.00 -9.95 12.86
N ASP A 59 2.73 -9.88 12.47
CA ASP A 59 1.66 -10.73 13.01
C ASP A 59 1.41 -11.92 12.07
N PRO A 60 1.77 -13.16 12.47
CA PRO A 60 1.54 -14.35 11.63
C PRO A 60 0.06 -14.60 11.32
N ALA A 61 -0.87 -14.16 12.18
CA ALA A 61 -2.31 -14.26 11.92
C ALA A 61 -2.76 -13.36 10.77
N LYS A 62 -1.92 -12.40 10.36
CA LYS A 62 -2.13 -11.46 9.25
C LYS A 62 -1.34 -11.81 8.01
N ASN A 63 -0.74 -12.99 7.92
CA ASN A 63 0.06 -13.38 6.76
C ASN A 63 -0.75 -13.48 5.47
N ALA A 64 -2.00 -13.98 5.52
CA ALA A 64 -2.87 -14.00 4.35
C ALA A 64 -3.18 -12.57 3.85
N ASP A 65 -3.68 -11.69 4.73
CA ASP A 65 -3.94 -10.29 4.44
C ASP A 65 -2.67 -9.56 3.92
N SER A 66 -1.50 -9.86 4.51
CA SER A 66 -0.23 -9.26 4.11
C SER A 66 0.27 -9.74 2.75
N ALA A 67 0.05 -11.02 2.41
CA ALA A 67 0.31 -11.54 1.08
C ALA A 67 -0.59 -10.88 0.03
N GLU A 68 -1.87 -10.63 0.34
CA GLU A 68 -2.77 -9.90 -0.58
C GLU A 68 -2.32 -8.45 -0.80
N LEU A 69 -1.90 -7.75 0.26
CA LEU A 69 -1.33 -6.41 0.13
C LEU A 69 -0.03 -6.41 -0.69
N ALA A 70 0.84 -7.40 -0.50
CA ALA A 70 2.04 -7.58 -1.34
C ALA A 70 1.69 -7.82 -2.81
N GLY A 71 0.69 -8.67 -3.08
CA GLY A 71 0.18 -8.93 -4.43
C GLY A 71 -0.44 -7.67 -5.08
N LYS A 72 -1.17 -6.86 -4.32
CA LYS A 72 -1.71 -5.57 -4.79
C LYS A 72 -0.59 -4.60 -5.19
N MET A 73 0.44 -4.47 -4.35
CA MET A 73 1.63 -3.68 -4.68
C MET A 73 2.34 -4.23 -5.91
N LEU A 74 2.47 -5.55 -6.03
CA LEU A 74 3.12 -6.21 -7.16
C LEU A 74 2.41 -5.91 -8.48
N ALA A 75 1.07 -5.97 -8.49
CA ALA A 75 0.28 -5.60 -9.66
C ALA A 75 0.49 -4.14 -10.04
N ALA A 76 0.38 -3.22 -9.08
CA ALA A 76 0.60 -1.78 -9.31
C ALA A 76 2.04 -1.49 -9.79
N ALA A 77 3.05 -2.18 -9.25
CA ALA A 77 4.44 -2.04 -9.67
C ALA A 77 4.65 -2.48 -11.13
N LYS A 78 3.99 -3.57 -11.55
CA LYS A 78 4.04 -4.04 -12.94
C LYS A 78 3.35 -3.06 -13.90
N GLU A 79 2.25 -2.44 -13.48
CA GLU A 79 1.60 -1.40 -14.28
C GLU A 79 2.47 -0.14 -14.35
N ALA A 80 2.96 0.35 -13.21
CA ALA A 80 3.88 1.48 -13.14
C ALA A 80 5.08 1.33 -14.09
N ALA A 81 5.68 0.13 -14.14
CA ALA A 81 6.82 -0.16 -15.01
C ALA A 81 6.55 0.04 -16.52
N LYS A 82 5.28 0.12 -16.96
CA LYS A 82 4.90 0.40 -18.34
C LYS A 82 4.96 1.88 -18.70
N HIS A 83 4.94 2.76 -17.71
CA HIS A 83 4.97 4.22 -17.90
C HIS A 83 6.37 4.77 -17.73
N ASP A 84 6.64 5.91 -18.34
CA ASP A 84 7.89 6.64 -18.13
C ASP A 84 7.65 7.78 -17.13
N PRO A 85 8.64 8.15 -16.29
CA PRO A 85 8.44 9.24 -15.35
C PRO A 85 8.16 10.55 -16.08
N ALA A 86 7.20 11.34 -15.60
CA ALA A 86 6.87 12.64 -16.18
C ALA A 86 8.10 13.58 -16.23
N TRP A 87 9.01 13.44 -15.26
CA TRP A 87 10.24 14.22 -15.17
C TRP A 87 11.25 13.93 -16.29
N THR A 88 11.03 12.88 -17.09
CA THR A 88 11.90 12.54 -18.25
C THR A 88 11.98 13.69 -19.24
N SER A 89 10.86 14.37 -19.54
CA SER A 89 10.84 15.44 -20.55
C SER A 89 11.64 16.67 -20.13
N GLU A 90 11.90 16.83 -18.83
CA GLU A 90 12.70 17.92 -18.25
C GLU A 90 14.18 17.55 -18.12
N GLN A 91 14.57 16.28 -18.35
CA GLN A 91 15.97 15.89 -18.41
C GLN A 91 16.62 16.35 -19.72
N PRO A 92 17.94 16.61 -19.74
CA PRO A 92 18.68 16.85 -20.97
C PRO A 92 18.41 15.76 -22.00
N LYS A 93 18.17 16.14 -23.26
CA LYS A 93 17.76 15.19 -24.33
C LYS A 93 18.70 13.99 -24.49
N ALA A 94 20.00 14.18 -24.25
CA ALA A 94 21.01 13.12 -24.32
C ALA A 94 20.91 12.10 -23.16
N GLU A 95 20.32 12.49 -22.04
CA GLU A 95 20.24 11.71 -20.79
C GLU A 95 18.87 11.03 -20.61
N GLN A 96 17.83 11.45 -21.35
CA GLN A 96 16.46 10.93 -21.22
C GLN A 96 16.37 9.40 -21.33
N ALA A 97 17.11 8.80 -22.27
CA ALA A 97 17.11 7.34 -22.45
C ALA A 97 17.72 6.61 -21.24
N GLU A 98 18.81 7.13 -20.67
CA GLU A 98 19.44 6.56 -19.48
C GLU A 98 18.57 6.76 -18.23
N PHE A 99 17.94 7.92 -18.10
CA PHE A 99 17.00 8.22 -17.03
C PHE A 99 15.82 7.23 -17.01
N VAL A 100 15.18 7.00 -18.17
CA VAL A 100 14.10 6.00 -18.29
C VAL A 100 14.62 4.60 -17.99
N ALA A 101 15.78 4.20 -18.53
CA ALA A 101 16.36 2.89 -18.27
C ALA A 101 16.64 2.66 -16.77
N GLY A 102 17.17 3.67 -16.08
CA GLY A 102 17.39 3.64 -14.64
C GLY A 102 16.09 3.46 -13.85
N TYR A 103 15.05 4.19 -14.23
CA TYR A 103 13.71 4.03 -13.65
C TYR A 103 13.17 2.60 -13.85
N LYS A 104 13.20 2.07 -15.09
CA LYS A 104 12.70 0.71 -15.39
C LYS A 104 13.44 -0.34 -14.58
N LYS A 105 14.77 -0.22 -14.46
CA LYS A 105 15.59 -1.12 -13.62
C LYS A 105 15.19 -1.06 -12.14
N GLY A 106 14.90 0.14 -11.63
CA GLY A 106 14.37 0.32 -10.28
C GLY A 106 13.02 -0.38 -10.09
N MET A 107 12.13 -0.27 -11.07
CA MET A 107 10.83 -0.94 -11.06
C MET A 107 10.94 -2.47 -11.11
N GLU A 108 11.83 -3.01 -11.93
CA GLU A 108 12.11 -4.46 -11.98
C GLU A 108 12.60 -4.98 -10.63
N HIS A 109 13.50 -4.25 -9.97
CA HIS A 109 13.97 -4.60 -8.63
C HIS A 109 12.84 -4.56 -7.61
N MET A 110 11.96 -3.55 -7.66
CA MET A 110 10.79 -3.49 -6.78
C MET A 110 9.81 -4.65 -7.03
N VAL A 111 9.57 -5.03 -8.29
CA VAL A 111 8.75 -6.18 -8.67
C VAL A 111 9.33 -7.49 -8.10
N ALA A 112 10.65 -7.66 -8.16
CA ALA A 112 11.33 -8.82 -7.58
C ALA A 112 11.15 -8.88 -6.06
N LEU A 113 11.41 -7.77 -5.35
CA LEU A 113 11.24 -7.67 -3.90
C LEU A 113 9.79 -7.94 -3.47
N LEU A 114 8.80 -7.41 -4.19
CA LEU A 114 7.38 -7.64 -3.89
C LEU A 114 6.96 -9.09 -4.14
N THR A 115 7.50 -9.72 -5.19
CA THR A 115 7.29 -11.14 -5.45
C THR A 115 7.84 -12.00 -4.30
N ASP A 116 9.03 -11.67 -3.80
CA ASP A 116 9.64 -12.40 -2.69
C ASP A 116 8.94 -12.11 -1.36
N LEU A 117 8.44 -10.88 -1.16
CA LEU A 117 7.64 -10.52 0.00
C LEU A 117 6.35 -11.33 0.08
N GLU A 118 5.62 -11.43 -1.04
CA GLU A 118 4.40 -12.22 -1.14
C GLU A 118 4.65 -13.69 -0.81
N LYS A 119 5.75 -14.26 -1.34
CA LYS A 119 6.17 -15.64 -1.03
C LYS A 119 6.51 -15.82 0.44
N ALA A 120 7.25 -14.88 1.04
CA ALA A 120 7.63 -14.94 2.45
C ALA A 120 6.40 -14.98 3.37
N PHE A 121 5.40 -14.13 3.12
CA PHE A 121 4.14 -14.18 3.87
C PHE A 121 3.38 -15.49 3.66
N LYS A 122 3.30 -15.99 2.43
CA LYS A 122 2.68 -17.30 2.12
C LYS A 122 3.39 -18.46 2.81
N ALA A 123 4.69 -18.34 3.06
CA ALA A 123 5.51 -19.34 3.75
C ALA A 123 5.54 -19.15 5.28
N GLY A 124 4.96 -18.07 5.82
CA GLY A 124 5.05 -17.76 7.25
C GLY A 124 6.41 -17.23 7.71
N GLU A 125 7.26 -16.77 6.79
CA GLU A 125 8.62 -16.29 7.05
C GLU A 125 8.61 -14.79 7.43
N ASN A 126 7.97 -14.42 8.54
CA ASN A 126 7.77 -13.01 8.93
C ASN A 126 9.07 -12.23 9.15
N ASP A 127 10.13 -12.85 9.69
CA ASP A 127 11.43 -12.18 9.87
C ASP A 127 12.05 -11.78 8.53
N LYS A 128 12.06 -12.70 7.57
CA LYS A 128 12.50 -12.46 6.19
C LYS A 128 11.62 -11.42 5.49
N ALA A 129 10.30 -11.48 5.71
CA ALA A 129 9.39 -10.44 5.21
C ALA A 129 9.78 -9.06 5.77
N GLY A 130 10.16 -8.98 7.06
CA GLY A 130 10.69 -7.78 7.69
C GLY A 130 11.95 -7.22 7.00
N GLU A 131 12.91 -8.08 6.66
CA GLU A 131 14.11 -7.68 5.91
C GLU A 131 13.77 -7.15 4.51
N ILE A 132 12.88 -7.83 3.78
CA ILE A 132 12.43 -7.42 2.44
C ILE A 132 11.69 -6.09 2.50
N ILE A 133 10.85 -5.87 3.52
CA ILE A 133 10.16 -4.60 3.78
C ILE A 133 11.16 -3.45 4.03
N GLY A 134 12.31 -3.73 4.66
CA GLY A 134 13.41 -2.78 4.78
C GLY A 134 13.95 -2.38 3.40
N LYS A 135 14.31 -3.37 2.59
CA LYS A 135 14.83 -3.17 1.22
C LYS A 135 13.84 -2.43 0.32
N LEU A 136 12.55 -2.75 0.41
CA LEU A 136 11.48 -2.06 -0.34
C LEU A 136 11.38 -0.57 0.00
N ARG A 137 11.47 -0.22 1.28
CA ARG A 137 11.46 1.19 1.71
C ARG A 137 12.64 1.93 1.11
N ASP A 138 13.82 1.33 1.15
CA ASP A 138 15.05 1.96 0.67
C ASP A 138 15.02 2.10 -0.87
N ALA A 139 14.52 1.09 -1.58
CA ALA A 139 14.28 1.15 -3.02
C ALA A 139 13.25 2.23 -3.40
N GLN A 140 12.15 2.38 -2.65
CA GLN A 140 11.15 3.42 -2.90
C GLN A 140 11.75 4.83 -2.70
N LYS A 141 12.52 5.02 -1.61
CA LYS A 141 13.20 6.29 -1.34
C LYS A 141 14.15 6.66 -2.46
N HIS A 142 15.04 5.73 -2.84
CA HIS A 142 15.98 5.94 -3.96
C HIS A 142 15.24 6.22 -5.27
N GLY A 143 14.16 5.50 -5.56
CA GLY A 143 13.35 5.71 -6.75
C GLY A 143 12.74 7.13 -6.80
N HIS A 144 12.17 7.60 -5.70
CA HIS A 144 11.61 8.95 -5.63
C HIS A 144 12.68 10.04 -5.73
N GLU A 145 13.83 9.86 -5.08
CA GLU A 145 14.95 10.82 -5.13
C GLU A 145 15.49 11.01 -6.55
N HIS A 146 15.55 9.94 -7.34
CA HIS A 146 16.16 9.98 -8.68
C HIS A 146 15.17 10.14 -9.83
N TYR A 147 13.89 9.76 -9.66
CA TYR A 147 12.96 9.67 -10.80
C TYR A 147 11.61 10.37 -10.58
N LYS A 148 11.30 10.86 -9.37
CA LYS A 148 10.14 11.72 -9.14
C LYS A 148 10.59 13.18 -9.24
N LYS A 149 9.84 14.00 -9.98
CA LYS A 149 10.06 15.45 -9.99
C LYS A 149 10.02 15.98 -8.54
N PRO A 150 10.99 16.81 -8.11
CA PRO A 150 10.93 17.47 -6.82
C PRO A 150 9.63 18.26 -6.67
N ASP A 151 9.07 18.29 -5.46
CA ASP A 151 7.93 19.15 -5.18
C ASP A 151 8.44 20.61 -5.20
N ASP A 152 7.75 21.52 -5.89
CA ASP A 152 8.12 22.94 -5.91
C ASP A 152 7.95 23.52 -4.48
N GLU A 153 9.02 24.12 -3.92
CA GLU A 153 9.01 24.79 -2.60
C GLU A 153 8.24 26.13 -2.59
#